data_AF-A0A2V5PFB1-F1
#
_entry.id   AF-A0A2V5PFB1-F1
#
_cell.length_a   1.000
_cell.length_b   1.000
_cell.length_c   1.000
_cell.angle_alpha   90.00
_cell.angle_beta   90.00
_cell.angle_gamma   90.00
#
_symmetry.space_group_name_H-M   'P 1'
#
loop_
_entity.id
_entity.type
_entity.pdbx_description
1 polymer ?
#
loop_
_entity_poly.entity_id
_entity_poly.type
_entity_poly.pdbx_seq_one_letter_code
_entity_poly.pdbx_strand_id
1 'polypeptide(L)'
;MQPFLTANWRYLAMLNYTVDPRLLAPLVPLGTEIDFENGETFLSVVGFLFLDTRLLGLPIPLHRDFEEVNLRFYVRRKSADIWRRGVVFIRELVPRRAIALIARACYGEN
;
A
#
# COMPACT_ATOMS: atom_id res chain seq x y z
N MET A 1 1.75 22.60 -8.69
CA MET A 1 0.95 21.35 -8.77
C MET A 1 0.23 21.16 -7.46
N GLN A 2 -1.09 21.00 -7.47
CA GLN A 2 -1.80 20.58 -6.26
C GLN A 2 -1.61 19.07 -6.06
N PRO A 3 -1.33 18.60 -4.84
CA PRO A 3 -1.22 17.18 -4.55
C PRO A 3 -2.58 16.50 -4.80
N PHE A 4 -2.54 15.35 -5.48
CA PHE A 4 -3.75 14.57 -5.78
C PHE A 4 -4.40 14.05 -4.49
N LEU A 5 -3.60 13.49 -3.58
CA LEU A 5 -4.02 13.00 -2.28
C LEU A 5 -3.09 13.56 -1.21
N THR A 6 -3.64 14.08 -0.12
CA THR A 6 -2.89 14.44 1.08
C THR A 6 -3.52 13.76 2.27
N ALA A 7 -2.70 13.16 3.13
CA ALA A 7 -3.13 12.60 4.40
C ALA A 7 -1.94 12.57 5.38
N ASN A 8 -2.25 12.63 6.67
CA ASN A 8 -1.28 12.43 7.73
C ASN A 8 -1.29 10.97 8.16
N TRP A 9 -0.13 10.33 8.17
CA TRP A 9 0.00 8.97 8.68
C TRP A 9 0.38 9.01 10.16
N ARG A 10 -0.41 8.36 11.02
CA ARG A 10 -0.12 8.25 12.45
C ARG A 10 -0.21 6.80 12.93
N TYR A 11 0.46 6.53 14.05
CA TYR A 11 0.42 5.25 14.76
C TYR A 11 0.79 4.05 13.87
N LEU A 12 1.97 4.12 13.26
CA LEU A 12 2.48 3.07 12.39
C LEU A 12 2.83 1.81 13.20
N ALA A 13 2.24 0.68 12.82
CA ALA A 13 2.60 -0.65 13.27
C ALA A 13 3.14 -1.45 12.08
N MET A 14 4.31 -2.06 12.24
CA MET A 14 4.97 -2.82 11.17
C MET A 14 5.42 -4.17 11.71
N LEU A 15 4.91 -5.24 11.11
CA LEU A 15 5.27 -6.62 11.41
C LEU A 15 5.92 -7.21 10.16
N ASN A 16 7.18 -7.63 10.28
CA ASN A 16 7.93 -8.22 9.18
C ASN A 16 8.17 -9.71 9.46
N TYR A 17 7.91 -10.53 8.46
CA TYR A 17 8.10 -11.97 8.53
C TYR A 17 9.03 -12.39 7.41
N THR A 18 10.10 -13.11 7.77
CA THR A 18 10.88 -13.85 6.77
C THR A 18 9.98 -14.89 6.12
N VAL A 19 9.97 -14.93 4.79
CA VAL A 19 9.08 -15.81 4.03
C VAL A 19 9.85 -16.56 2.96
N ASP A 20 9.39 -17.77 2.64
CA ASP A 20 9.92 -18.53 1.50
C ASP A 20 9.66 -17.76 0.19
N PRO A 21 10.71 -17.41 -0.59
CA PRO A 21 10.57 -16.68 -1.85
C PRO A 21 9.63 -17.37 -2.84
N ARG A 22 9.48 -18.70 -2.77
CA ARG A 22 8.58 -19.48 -3.62
C ARG A 22 7.11 -19.09 -3.45
N LEU A 23 6.72 -18.58 -2.27
CA LEU A 23 5.38 -18.07 -2.01
C LEU A 23 5.13 -16.72 -2.69
N LEU A 24 6.19 -15.92 -2.86
CA LEU A 24 6.10 -14.59 -3.47
C LEU A 24 6.25 -14.63 -4.99
N ALA A 25 7.03 -15.58 -5.52
CA ALA A 25 7.38 -15.67 -6.94
C ALA A 25 6.18 -15.54 -7.91
N PRO A 26 5.00 -16.15 -7.67
CA PRO A 26 3.84 -16.01 -8.55
C PRO A 26 3.22 -14.60 -8.55
N LEU A 27 3.52 -13.79 -7.53
CA LEU A 27 2.97 -12.45 -7.33
C LEU A 27 3.94 -11.35 -7.80
N VAL A 28 5.14 -11.70 -8.25
CA VAL A 28 6.16 -10.74 -8.68
C VAL A 28 5.76 -10.12 -10.02
N PRO A 29 5.60 -8.79 -10.11
CA PRO A 29 5.30 -8.13 -11.37
C PRO A 29 6.41 -8.29 -12.41
N LEU A 30 6.03 -8.33 -13.68
CA LEU A 30 6.97 -8.41 -14.80
C LEU A 30 7.99 -7.27 -14.75
N GLY A 31 9.27 -7.60 -14.94
CA GLY A 31 10.36 -6.64 -14.93
C GLY A 31 10.80 -6.20 -13.53
N THR A 32 10.38 -6.92 -12.49
CA THR A 32 10.86 -6.76 -11.12
C THR A 32 11.40 -8.09 -10.58
N GLU A 33 12.22 -8.01 -9.54
CA GLU A 33 12.84 -9.14 -8.84
C GLU A 33 12.48 -9.04 -7.37
N ILE A 34 12.36 -10.16 -6.66
CA ILE A 34 12.21 -10.15 -5.19
C ILE A 34 13.43 -9.44 -4.58
N ASP A 35 13.19 -8.50 -3.67
CA ASP A 35 14.26 -7.86 -2.93
C ASP A 35 14.70 -8.76 -1.77
N PHE A 36 16.01 -8.84 -1.59
CA PHE A 36 16.64 -9.62 -0.54
C PHE A 36 17.53 -8.70 0.31
N GLU A 37 17.42 -8.84 1.62
CA GLU A 37 18.25 -8.17 2.60
C GLU A 37 18.94 -9.26 3.42
N ASN A 38 20.27 -9.31 3.39
CA ASN A 38 21.08 -10.36 4.04
C ASN A 38 20.68 -11.80 3.68
N GLY A 39 20.22 -12.02 2.44
CA GLY A 39 19.79 -13.35 1.96
C GLY A 39 18.37 -13.73 2.33
N GLU A 40 17.65 -12.89 3.08
CA GLU A 40 16.25 -13.09 3.44
C GLU A 40 15.33 -12.16 2.65
N THR A 41 14.07 -12.58 2.47
CA THR A 41 13.02 -11.72 1.93
C THR A 41 11.85 -11.67 2.91
N PHE A 42 11.13 -10.54 2.89
CA PHE A 42 10.17 -10.21 3.92
C PHE A 42 8.78 -9.97 3.35
N LEU A 43 7.80 -10.53 4.04
CA LEU A 43 6.40 -10.16 3.95
C LEU A 43 6.07 -9.25 5.13
N SER A 44 5.54 -8.07 4.86
CA SER A 44 5.19 -7.09 5.87
C SER A 44 3.69 -6.89 5.96
N VAL A 45 3.20 -6.85 7.20
CA VAL A 45 1.89 -6.31 7.55
C VAL A 45 2.12 -4.93 8.15
N VAL A 46 1.63 -3.90 7.48
CA VAL A 46 1.83 -2.51 7.89
C VAL A 46 0.48 -1.86 8.14
N GLY A 47 0.18 -1.59 9.41
CA GLY A 47 -1.01 -0.89 9.85
C GLY A 47 -0.71 0.57 10.15
N PHE A 48 -1.56 1.49 9.72
CA PHE A 48 -1.45 2.90 10.06
C PHE A 48 -2.79 3.60 9.93
N LEU A 49 -2.92 4.74 10.61
CA LEU A 49 -4.09 5.58 10.56
C LEU A 49 -3.86 6.72 9.58
N PHE A 50 -4.69 6.79 8.54
CA PHE A 50 -4.83 7.98 7.72
C PHE A 50 -5.67 9.01 8.48
N LEU A 51 -5.17 10.25 8.55
CA LEU A 51 -5.85 11.39 9.17
C LEU A 51 -5.87 12.60 8.25
N ASP A 52 -6.95 13.39 8.27
CA ASP A 52 -7.16 14.55 7.38
C ASP A 52 -6.97 14.23 5.89
N THR A 53 -7.51 13.10 5.44
CA THR A 53 -7.43 12.70 4.04
C THR A 53 -8.22 13.66 3.16
N ARG A 54 -7.53 14.23 2.16
CA ARG A 54 -8.09 15.16 1.17
C ARG A 54 -7.73 14.73 -0.23
N LEU A 55 -8.71 14.80 -1.13
CA LEU A 55 -8.54 14.57 -2.55
C LEU A 55 -8.62 15.92 -3.26
N LEU A 56 -7.58 16.30 -4.01
CA LEU A 56 -7.48 17.62 -4.66
C LEU A 56 -7.79 18.80 -3.71
N GLY A 57 -7.40 18.67 -2.43
CA GLY A 57 -7.64 19.67 -1.39
C GLY A 57 -9.01 19.63 -0.72
N LEU A 58 -9.98 18.89 -1.27
CA LEU A 58 -11.30 18.71 -0.67
C LEU A 58 -11.29 17.57 0.35
N PRO A 59 -11.82 17.77 1.56
CA PRO A 59 -11.92 16.71 2.54
C PRO A 59 -12.89 15.63 2.06
N ILE A 60 -12.53 14.36 2.25
CA ILE A 60 -13.43 13.27 1.91
C ILE A 60 -14.50 13.17 3.02
N PRO A 61 -15.79 13.47 2.72
CA PRO A 61 -16.83 13.42 3.74
C PRO A 61 -16.93 11.99 4.30
N LEU A 62 -17.05 11.84 5.62
CA LEU A 62 -17.14 10.55 6.33
C LEU A 62 -15.91 9.62 6.25
N HIS A 63 -14.84 10.01 5.55
CA HIS A 63 -13.61 9.21 5.36
C HIS A 63 -12.34 10.05 5.45
N ARG A 64 -12.41 11.10 6.26
CA ARG A 64 -11.24 11.93 6.58
C ARG A 64 -10.19 11.12 7.34
N ASP A 65 -10.65 10.26 8.25
CA ASP A 65 -9.82 9.43 9.12
C ASP A 65 -10.20 7.95 8.94
N PHE A 66 -9.24 7.07 8.68
CA PHE A 66 -9.48 5.62 8.55
C PHE A 66 -8.21 4.81 8.78
N GLU A 67 -8.37 3.58 9.27
CA GLU A 67 -7.29 2.61 9.39
C GLU A 67 -6.98 1.95 8.04
N GLU A 68 -5.71 1.72 7.75
CA GLU A 68 -5.29 0.92 6.61
C GLU A 68 -4.27 -0.11 7.07
N VAL A 69 -4.46 -1.35 6.61
CA VAL A 69 -3.50 -2.44 6.83
C VAL A 69 -3.07 -3.02 5.49
N ASN A 70 -1.78 -2.93 5.23
CA ASN A 70 -1.16 -3.33 3.97
C ASN A 70 -0.38 -4.61 4.15
N LEU A 71 -0.80 -5.65 3.44
CA LEU A 71 -0.02 -6.86 3.26
C LEU A 71 0.83 -6.68 2.00
N ARG A 72 2.14 -6.57 2.18
CA ARG A 72 3.07 -6.26 1.08
C ARG A 72 4.37 -7.03 1.18
N PHE A 73 5.07 -7.15 0.06
CA PHE A 73 6.45 -7.63 0.01
C PHE A 73 7.31 -6.68 -0.83
N TYR A 74 8.61 -6.92 -0.84
CA TYR A 74 9.59 -6.01 -1.44
C TYR A 74 10.12 -6.56 -2.75
N VAL A 75 10.23 -5.67 -3.73
CA VAL A 75 10.80 -5.95 -5.03
C VAL A 75 11.84 -4.91 -5.38
N ARG A 76 12.68 -5.22 -6.36
CA ARG A 76 13.60 -4.27 -6.96
C ARG A 76 13.56 -4.40 -8.47
N ARG A 77 13.90 -3.30 -9.15
CA ARG A 77 14.05 -3.25 -10.59
C ARG A 77 15.34 -2.54 -10.94
N LYS A 78 16.09 -3.12 -11.87
CA LYS A 78 17.23 -2.44 -12.49
C LYS A 78 16.73 -1.46 -13.54
N SER A 79 17.06 -0.18 -13.38
CA SER A 79 16.72 0.88 -14.34
C SER A 79 18.00 1.64 -14.68
N ALA A 80 18.43 1.54 -15.95
CA ALA A 80 19.79 1.89 -16.35
C ALA A 80 20.80 1.16 -15.44
N ASP A 81 21.67 1.90 -14.74
CA ASP A 81 22.66 1.35 -13.82
C ASP A 81 22.28 1.48 -12.33
N ILE A 82 21.02 1.81 -12.03
CA ILE A 82 20.56 2.03 -10.66
C ILE A 82 19.48 1.01 -10.28
N TRP A 83 19.66 0.37 -9.13
CA TRP A 83 18.62 -0.44 -8.50
C TRP A 83 17.59 0.45 -7.84
N ARG A 84 16.32 0.26 -8.22
CA ARG A 84 15.18 0.92 -7.58
C ARG A 84 14.42 -0.11 -6.76
N ARG A 85 14.27 0.14 -5.45
CA ARG A 85 13.44 -0.66 -4.55
C ARG A 85 11.98 -0.22 -4.66
N GLY A 86 11.08 -1.18 -4.51
CA GLY A 86 9.64 -0.99 -4.56
C GLY A 86 8.94 -1.99 -3.65
N VAL A 87 7.64 -1.81 -3.52
CA VAL A 87 6.76 -2.71 -2.77
C VAL A 87 5.65 -3.20 -3.67
N VAL A 88 5.23 -4.43 -3.45
CA VAL A 88 4.05 -5.02 -4.09
C VAL A 88 3.01 -5.24 -3.02
N PHE A 89 1.85 -4.64 -3.20
CA PHE A 89 0.70 -4.84 -2.32
C PHE A 89 -0.05 -6.10 -2.75
N ILE A 90 -0.06 -7.10 -1.88
CA ILE A 90 -0.87 -8.32 -2.07
C ILE A 90 -2.32 -8.00 -1.72
N ARG A 91 -2.52 -7.23 -0.64
CA ARG A 91 -3.84 -6.82 -0.18
C ARG A 91 -3.75 -5.54 0.66
N GLU A 92 -4.72 -4.66 0.42
CA GLU A 92 -4.94 -3.45 1.21
C GLU A 92 -6.29 -3.63 1.92
N LEU A 93 -6.26 -3.58 3.25
CA LEU A 93 -7.40 -3.76 4.12
C LEU A 93 -7.79 -2.40 4.69
N VAL A 94 -8.90 -1.87 4.20
CA VAL A 94 -9.51 -0.65 4.70
C VAL A 94 -10.93 -0.95 5.23
N PRO A 95 -11.46 -0.15 6.17
CA PRO A 95 -12.83 -0.29 6.64
C PRO A 95 -13.82 -0.30 5.47
N ARG A 96 -14.76 -1.26 5.46
CA ARG A 96 -15.76 -1.43 4.37
C ARG A 96 -16.54 -0.16 4.04
N ARG A 97 -16.66 0.79 4.99
CA ARG A 97 -17.31 2.09 4.76
C ARG A 97 -16.54 2.95 3.75
N ALA A 98 -15.20 2.89 3.74
CA ALA A 98 -14.35 3.66 2.82
C ALA A 98 -14.55 3.22 1.38
N ILE A 99 -14.57 1.90 1.16
CA ILE A 99 -14.89 1.30 -0.14
C ILE A 99 -16.33 1.63 -0.54
N ALA A 100 -17.29 1.50 0.38
CA ALA A 100 -18.70 1.76 0.09
C ALA A 100 -19.00 3.22 -0.29
N LEU A 101 -18.25 4.20 0.23
CA LEU A 101 -18.46 5.60 -0.13
C LEU A 101 -17.79 5.94 -1.47
N ILE A 102 -16.57 5.44 -1.72
CA ILE A 102 -15.90 5.61 -3.02
C ILE A 102 -16.67 4.88 -4.13
N ALA A 103 -17.16 3.67 -3.85
CA ALA A 103 -18.03 2.92 -4.77
C ALA A 103 -19.30 3.70 -5.12
N ARG A 104 -19.99 4.25 -4.12
CA ARG A 104 -21.18 5.10 -4.34
C ARG A 104 -20.85 6.40 -5.08
N ALA A 105 -19.74 7.05 -4.75
CA ALA A 105 -19.36 8.34 -5.31
C ALA A 105 -18.79 8.25 -6.74
N CYS A 106 -18.09 7.16 -7.08
CA CYS A 106 -17.45 6.99 -8.39
C CYS A 106 -18.24 6.08 -9.34
N TYR A 107 -19.03 5.13 -8.84
CA TYR A 107 -19.67 4.09 -9.67
C TYR A 107 -21.20 4.09 -9.66
N GLY A 108 -21.87 4.96 -8.87
CA GLY A 108 -23.32 5.17 -8.97
C GLY A 108 -24.18 3.96 -8.59
N GLU A 109 -23.69 3.08 -7.71
CA GLU A 109 -24.50 1.99 -7.17
C GLU A 109 -25.39 2.50 -6.01
N ASN A 110 -26.72 2.39 -6.18
CA ASN A 110 -27.74 2.68 -5.15
C ASN A 110 -27.66 1.66 -4.00
#